data_AF-A0A645DBS2-F1
#
_entry.id   AF-A0A645DBS2-F1
#
_cell.length_a   1.000
_cell.length_b   1.000
_cell.length_c   1.000
_cell.angle_alpha   90.00
_cell.angle_beta   90.00
_cell.angle_gamma   90.00
#
_symmetry.space_group_name_H-M   'P 1'
#
loop_
_entity.id
_entity.type
_entity.pdbx_description
1 polymer ?
#
loop_
_entity_poly.entity_id
_entity_poly.type
_entity_poly.pdbx_seq_one_letter_code
_entity_poly.pdbx_strand_id
1 'polypeptide(L)' 'MALSKLAIDYSDGVIQSVPDTNSEVLEYIRKTNKKFLPYKEDEDYADDYVRFYDSVS' A
#
# COMPACT_ATOMS: atom_id res chain seq x y z
N MET A 1 -12.19 8.03 8.56
CA MET A 1 -11.10 8.23 7.58
C MET A 1 -9.80 8.78 8.19
N ALA A 2 -9.79 9.38 9.39
CA ALA A 2 -8.57 9.93 9.99
C ALA A 2 -7.51 8.87 10.40
N LEU A 3 -7.96 7.71 10.89
CA LEU A 3 -7.05 6.66 11.37
C LEU A 3 -6.21 6.04 10.24
N SER A 4 -6.81 5.76 9.08
CA SER A 4 -6.08 5.19 7.94
C SER A 4 -5.00 6.13 7.41
N LYS A 5 -5.31 7.44 7.31
CA LYS A 5 -4.34 8.46 6.89
C LYS A 5 -3.18 8.58 7.88
N LEU A 6 -3.48 8.61 9.18
CA LEU A 6 -2.45 8.60 10.22
C LEU A 6 -1.59 7.34 10.18
N ALA A 7 -2.20 6.17 10.01
CA ALA A 7 -1.44 4.92 9.87
C ALA A 7 -0.51 4.97 8.66
N ILE A 8 -0.99 5.45 7.52
CA ILE A 8 -0.16 5.67 6.32
C ILE A 8 1.02 6.59 6.64
N ASP A 9 0.78 7.72 7.31
CA ASP A 9 1.82 8.71 7.65
C ASP A 9 2.94 8.13 8.53
N TYR A 10 2.64 7.15 9.38
CA TYR A 10 3.62 6.48 10.25
C TYR A 10 4.16 5.15 9.69
N SER A 11 3.62 4.63 8.59
CA SER A 11 4.12 3.40 7.95
C SER A 11 5.22 3.68 6.94
N ASP A 12 6.24 2.83 6.87
CA ASP A 12 7.29 2.97 5.84
C ASP A 12 6.81 2.55 4.43
N GLY A 13 5.73 1.76 4.37
CA GLY A 13 5.09 1.35 3.13
C GLY A 13 3.64 0.91 3.33
N VAL A 14 2.86 0.93 2.24
CA VAL A 14 1.44 0.56 2.24
C VAL A 14 1.18 -0.47 1.13
N ILE A 15 0.42 -1.52 1.45
CA ILE A 15 0.02 -2.53 0.47
C ILE A 15 -1.50 -2.56 0.38
N GLN A 16 -2.03 -2.58 -0.85
CA GLN A 16 -3.45 -2.76 -1.10
C GLN A 16 -3.77 -4.26 -1.26
N SER A 17 -4.40 -4.85 -0.25
CA SER A 17 -4.74 -6.29 -0.26
C SER A 17 -6.01 -6.63 -1.03
N VAL A 18 -6.87 -5.65 -1.34
CA VAL A 18 -8.15 -5.89 -2.03
C VAL A 18 -8.44 -4.83 -3.11
N PRO A 19 -9.11 -5.21 -4.22
CA PRO A 19 -9.37 -4.29 -5.32
C PRO A 19 -10.34 -3.17 -4.93
N ASP A 20 -11.32 -3.48 -4.07
CA ASP A 20 -12.38 -2.55 -3.64
C ASP A 20 -11.95 -1.65 -2.46
N THR A 21 -10.72 -1.13 -2.51
CA THR A 21 -10.24 -0.20 -1.49
C THR A 21 -10.76 1.22 -1.77
N ASN A 22 -11.14 1.93 -0.70
CA ASN A 22 -11.66 3.29 -0.80
C ASN A 22 -10.71 4.22 -1.59
N SER A 23 -11.25 4.85 -2.65
CA SER A 23 -10.51 5.71 -3.56
C SER A 23 -9.87 6.93 -2.90
N GLU A 24 -10.46 7.49 -1.84
CA GLU A 24 -9.86 8.61 -1.10
C GLU A 24 -8.59 8.19 -0.36
N VAL A 25 -8.52 6.94 0.09
CA VAL A 25 -7.32 6.39 0.74
C VAL A 25 -6.24 6.15 -0.31
N LEU A 26 -6.60 5.59 -1.47
CA LEU A 26 -5.68 5.40 -2.59
C LEU A 26 -5.11 6.74 -3.09
N GLU A 27 -5.95 7.77 -3.21
CA GLU A 27 -5.52 9.10 -3.60
C GLU A 27 -4.62 9.73 -2.53
N TYR A 28 -4.91 9.53 -1.25
CA TYR A 28 -4.06 10.00 -0.16
C TYR A 28 -2.67 9.35 -0.23
N ILE A 29 -2.60 8.03 -0.39
CA ILE A 29 -1.32 7.32 -0.48
C ILE A 29 -0.50 7.84 -1.68
N ARG A 30 -1.13 8.06 -2.84
CA ARG A 30 -0.46 8.62 -4.03
C ARG A 30 0.09 10.04 -3.82
N LYS A 31 -0.52 10.82 -2.91
CA LYS A 31 -0.01 12.14 -2.50
C LYS A 31 1.12 12.05 -1.48
N THR A 32 1.27 10.91 -0.81
CA THR A 32 2.40 10.65 0.09
C THR A 32 3.60 10.14 -0.71
N ASN A 33 4.82 10.40 -0.22
CA ASN A 33 6.04 9.92 -0.87
C ASN A 33 6.42 8.50 -0.44
N LYS A 34 5.44 7.70 -0.02
CA LYS A 34 5.65 6.38 0.60
C LYS A 34 5.59 5.28 -0.45
N LYS A 35 6.30 4.18 -0.18
CA LYS A 35 6.23 3.01 -1.04
C LYS A 35 4.82 2.43 -0.99
N PHE A 36 4.22 2.26 -2.16
CA PHE A 36 2.87 1.73 -2.29
C PHE A 36 2.85 0.56 -3.27
N LEU A 37 2.34 -0.58 -2.81
CA LEU A 37 2.09 -1.74 -3.65
C LEU A 37 0.58 -1.81 -3.95
N PRO A 38 0.14 -1.51 -5.18
CA PRO A 38 -1.26 -1.64 -5.56
C PRO A 38 -1.68 -3.12 -5.58
N TYR A 39 -2.99 -3.35 -5.48
CA TYR A 39 -3.54 -4.70 -5.55
C TYR A 39 -3.21 -5.34 -6.90
N LYS A 40 -2.80 -6.61 -6.85
CA LYS A 40 -2.57 -7.44 -8.03
C LYS A 40 -3.38 -8.73 -7.88
N GLU A 41 -4.09 -9.10 -8.94
CA GLU A 41 -4.83 -10.38 -9.03
C GLU A 41 -3.93 -11.54 -9.48
N ASP A 42 -2.69 -11.25 -9.88
CA ASP A 42 -1.76 -12.25 -10.42
C ASP A 42 -1.35 -13.28 -9.36
N GLU A 43 -1.13 -14.52 -9.80
CA GLU A 43 -0.62 -15.60 -8.94
C GLU A 43 0.77 -15.28 -8.36
N ASP A 44 1.53 -14.39 -9.03
CA ASP A 44 2.85 -13.90 -8.62
C ASP A 44 2.82 -12.80 -7.54
N TYR A 45 1.65 -12.52 -6.93
CA TYR A 45 1.55 -11.50 -5.87
C TYR A 45 2.51 -11.78 -4.70
N ALA A 46 2.79 -13.05 -4.40
CA ALA A 46 3.67 -13.44 -3.30
C ALA A 46 5.09 -12.86 -3.46
N ASP A 47 5.64 -12.92 -4.67
CA ASP A 47 6.97 -12.38 -4.97
C ASP A 47 7.01 -10.87 -4.84
N ASP A 48 5.94 -10.17 -5.25
CA ASP A 48 5.84 -8.72 -5.11
C ASP A 48 5.74 -8.29 -3.65
N TYR A 49 5.04 -9.06 -2.81
CA TYR A 49 5.00 -8.79 -1.37
C TYR A 49 6.38 -9.00 -0.74
N VAL A 50 7.08 -10.09 -1.07
CA VAL A 50 8.46 -10.35 -0.58
C VAL A 50 9.39 -9.21 -1.00
N ARG A 51 9.40 -8.85 -2.29
CA ARG A 51 10.19 -7.72 -2.80
C ARG A 51 9.84 -6.41 -2.12
N PHE A 52 8.57 -6.19 -1.83
CA PHE A 52 8.12 -5.00 -1.14
C PHE A 52 8.71 -4.95 0.27
N TYR A 53 8.54 -6.00 1.07
CA TYR A 53 9.10 -6.11 2.43
C TYR A 53 10.62 -5.89 2.47
N ASP A 54 11.37 -6.51 1.56
CA ASP A 54 12.82 -6.28 1.41
C ASP A 54 13.14 -4.82 1.11
N SER A 55 12.27 -4.13 0.37
CA SER A 55 12.48 -2.74 -0.01
C SER A 55 12.17 -1.74 1.12
N VAL A 56 11.42 -2.16 2.15
CA VAL A 56 11.05 -1.30 3.28
C VAL A 56 11.97 -1.50 4.50
N SER A 57 12.74 -2.60 4.52
CA SER A 57 13.73 -2.91 5.57
C SER A 57 15.04 -2.13 5.44
#